data_AF-A0A7J2S417-F1
#
_entry.id   AF-A0A7J2S417-F1
#
_cell.length_a   1.000
_cell.length_b   1.000
_cell.length_c   1.000
_cell.angle_alpha   90.00
_cell.angle_beta   90.00
_cell.angle_gamma   90.00
#
_symmetry.space_group_name_H-M   'P 1'
#
loop_
_entity.id
_entity.type
_entity.pdbx_description
1 polymer ?
#
loop_
_entity_poly.entity_id
_entity_poly.type
_entity_poly.pdbx_seq_one_letter_code
_entity_poly.pdbx_strand_id
1 'polypeptide(L)'
;MNYSLPVDQIIQGDTLKVLKTFPDECIDCIITSPPYWGLRDYGESTNTIWGGDPNCKHEFELEHIYREPSKTGEISEKAKIGQGYRNYKSGFCKKCGAWYGQLGLEPTLKMYIEHLLQITAELKRILKPTGVMFWNHGDSYFNDSRGGIRPTGENSCVKQEGRYKGSVKILSKLQPKCLCLQNYRLILRMIDKQGWILRNIIIWYKPNHMPSSVKDRFTNAYEP
;
A
#
# COMPACT_ATOMS: atom_id res chain seq x y z
N MET A 1 -19.07 22.57 17.73
CA MET A 1 -19.87 23.06 16.58
C MET A 1 -20.67 21.87 16.04
N ASN A 2 -21.96 22.02 15.76
CA ASN A 2 -22.77 20.95 15.16
C ASN A 2 -22.57 20.97 13.64
N TYR A 3 -21.61 20.18 13.16
CA TYR A 3 -21.48 19.90 11.73
C TYR A 3 -22.45 18.78 11.36
N SER A 4 -23.36 19.02 10.42
CA SER A 4 -24.20 17.97 9.87
C SER A 4 -23.41 17.28 8.76
N LEU A 5 -22.75 16.16 9.08
CA LEU A 5 -22.16 15.29 8.08
C LEU A 5 -23.27 14.49 7.38
N PRO A 6 -23.11 14.20 6.07
CA PRO A 6 -24.04 13.32 5.37
C PRO A 6 -24.03 11.92 5.99
N VAL A 7 -25.22 11.40 6.29
CA VAL A 7 -25.43 10.02 6.73
C VAL A 7 -25.78 9.13 5.54
N ASP A 8 -25.40 7.86 5.60
CA ASP A 8 -25.71 6.84 4.58
C ASP A 8 -25.27 7.20 3.15
N GLN A 9 -24.16 7.94 3.02
CA GLN A 9 -23.58 8.34 1.74
C GLN A 9 -22.28 7.61 1.43
N ILE A 10 -22.08 7.32 0.15
CA ILE A 10 -20.78 6.88 -0.39
C ILE A 10 -20.10 8.09 -1.02
N ILE A 11 -18.97 8.49 -0.45
CA ILE A 11 -18.15 9.57 -1.01
C ILE A 11 -17.06 8.92 -1.87
N GLN A 12 -17.18 9.04 -3.18
CA GLN A 12 -16.18 8.56 -4.13
C GLN A 12 -15.06 9.60 -4.28
N GLY A 13 -13.84 9.25 -3.89
CA GLY A 13 -12.67 10.10 -4.07
C GLY A 13 -11.40 9.52 -3.46
N ASP A 14 -10.29 10.24 -3.67
CA ASP A 14 -9.04 9.98 -2.96
C ASP A 14 -9.27 10.21 -1.45
N THR A 15 -9.06 9.16 -0.65
CA THR A 15 -9.36 9.18 0.78
C THR A 15 -8.66 10.32 1.50
N LEU A 16 -7.39 10.60 1.20
CA LEU A 16 -6.64 11.65 1.90
C LEU A 16 -7.20 13.04 1.57
N LYS A 17 -7.60 13.27 0.31
CA LYS A 17 -8.23 14.54 -0.10
C LYS A 17 -9.62 14.69 0.53
N VAL A 18 -10.41 13.62 0.56
CA VAL A 18 -11.75 13.61 1.14
C VAL A 18 -11.68 13.86 2.65
N LEU A 19 -10.82 13.16 3.39
CA LEU A 19 -10.70 13.34 4.84
C LEU A 19 -10.38 14.80 5.22
N LYS A 20 -9.59 15.51 4.42
CA LYS A 20 -9.26 16.94 4.64
C LYS A 20 -10.46 17.88 4.55
N THR A 21 -11.58 17.46 3.96
CA THR A 21 -12.82 18.27 3.93
C THR A 21 -13.68 18.07 5.16
N PHE A 22 -13.43 17.02 5.95
CA PHE A 22 -14.16 16.77 7.19
C PHE A 22 -13.68 17.71 8.30
N PRO A 23 -14.59 18.19 9.17
CA PRO A 23 -14.22 18.89 10.39
C PRO A 23 -13.40 18.02 11.34
N ASP A 24 -12.72 18.65 12.29
CA ASP A 24 -12.07 17.94 13.40
C ASP A 24 -13.12 17.27 14.29
N GLU A 25 -12.74 16.15 14.93
CA GLU A 25 -13.53 15.49 15.98
C GLU A 25 -15.02 15.25 15.61
N CYS A 26 -15.28 14.83 14.38
CA CYS A 26 -16.63 14.66 13.84
C CYS A 26 -17.07 13.19 13.68
N ILE A 27 -16.14 12.22 13.80
CA ILE A 27 -16.40 10.78 13.65
C ILE A 27 -16.24 10.04 14.98
N ASP A 28 -17.18 9.14 15.29
CA ASP A 28 -17.12 8.30 16.50
C ASP A 28 -16.37 6.97 16.28
N CYS A 29 -16.51 6.37 15.10
CA CYS A 29 -15.95 5.05 14.81
C CYS A 29 -15.42 4.99 13.38
N ILE A 30 -14.21 4.45 13.22
CA ILE A 30 -13.60 4.18 11.92
C ILE A 30 -13.39 2.67 11.82
N ILE A 31 -13.80 2.06 10.70
CA ILE A 31 -13.54 0.65 10.38
C ILE A 31 -12.88 0.62 9.01
N THR A 32 -11.67 0.09 8.91
CA THR A 32 -10.92 0.12 7.65
C THR A 32 -9.96 -1.06 7.47
N SER A 33 -9.66 -1.34 6.20
CA SER A 33 -8.62 -2.26 5.76
C SER A 33 -7.87 -1.61 4.60
N PRO A 34 -6.68 -1.01 4.83
CA PRO A 34 -5.95 -0.31 3.78
C PRO A 34 -5.46 -1.28 2.69
N PRO A 35 -5.05 -0.79 1.51
CA PRO A 35 -4.21 -1.57 0.60
C PRO A 35 -2.98 -2.14 1.30
N TYR A 36 -2.70 -3.44 1.17
CA TYR A 36 -1.53 -4.08 1.78
C TYR A 36 -0.31 -3.96 0.87
N TRP A 37 0.86 -3.71 1.46
CA TRP A 37 2.06 -3.43 0.70
C TRP A 37 2.48 -4.61 -0.18
N GLY A 38 2.66 -4.32 -1.46
CA GLY A 38 3.07 -5.26 -2.49
C GLY A 38 2.04 -6.34 -2.80
N LEU A 39 0.74 -6.11 -2.55
CA LEU A 39 -0.29 -7.13 -2.77
C LEU A 39 -1.08 -6.94 -4.07
N ARG A 40 -1.83 -5.84 -4.19
CA ARG A 40 -2.82 -5.64 -5.26
C ARG A 40 -2.52 -4.40 -6.09
N ASP A 41 -2.87 -4.49 -7.37
CA ASP A 41 -2.99 -3.38 -8.31
C ASP A 41 -4.48 -3.07 -8.47
N TYR A 42 -4.87 -1.84 -8.17
CA TYR A 42 -6.25 -1.36 -8.21
C TYR A 42 -6.56 -0.59 -9.51
N GLY A 43 -5.61 -0.58 -10.46
CA GLY A 43 -5.75 0.04 -11.77
C GLY A 43 -5.22 1.49 -11.82
N GLU A 44 -4.85 1.94 -13.02
CA GLU A 44 -4.20 3.24 -13.25
C GLU A 44 -5.03 4.43 -12.74
N SER A 45 -6.36 4.32 -12.66
CA SER A 45 -7.23 5.37 -12.13
C SER A 45 -7.01 5.67 -10.64
N THR A 46 -6.33 4.79 -9.91
CA THR A 46 -6.00 4.95 -8.49
C THR A 46 -4.60 5.53 -8.26
N ASN A 47 -3.84 5.79 -9.33
CA ASN A 47 -2.57 6.49 -9.22
C ASN A 47 -2.79 7.93 -8.75
N THR A 48 -2.05 8.34 -7.74
CA THR A 48 -2.07 9.70 -7.20
C THR A 48 -0.65 10.20 -6.99
N ILE A 49 -0.51 11.49 -6.70
CA ILE A 49 0.79 12.13 -6.45
C ILE A 49 0.99 12.22 -4.94
N TRP A 50 2.08 11.63 -4.47
CA TRP A 50 2.48 11.61 -3.07
C TRP A 50 3.73 12.47 -2.83
N GLY A 51 3.61 13.41 -1.91
CA GLY A 51 4.72 14.29 -1.50
C GLY A 51 5.19 15.25 -2.60
N GLY A 52 6.41 15.75 -2.42
CA GLY A 52 7.02 16.78 -3.25
C GLY A 52 6.47 18.19 -3.01
N ASP A 53 6.89 19.13 -3.84
CA ASP A 53 6.49 20.54 -3.77
C ASP A 53 5.09 20.73 -4.40
N PRO A 54 4.10 21.24 -3.64
CA PRO A 54 2.74 21.52 -4.14
C PRO A 54 2.69 22.52 -5.31
N ASN A 55 3.70 23.38 -5.45
CA ASN A 55 3.79 24.36 -6.54
C ASN A 55 4.57 23.83 -7.75
N CYS A 56 5.08 22.60 -7.69
CA CYS A 56 5.77 21.99 -8.80
C CYS A 56 4.79 21.66 -9.92
N LYS A 57 5.13 22.01 -11.16
CA LYS A 57 4.37 21.57 -12.35
C LYS A 57 4.43 20.06 -12.59
N HIS A 58 5.31 19.38 -11.85
CA HIS A 58 5.71 18.00 -11.98
C HIS A 58 6.24 17.61 -13.37
N GLU A 59 7.19 16.68 -13.39
CA GLU A 59 7.69 16.05 -14.61
C GLU A 59 8.13 14.65 -14.25
N PHE A 60 7.28 13.67 -14.51
CA PHE A 60 7.46 12.31 -14.02
C PHE A 60 8.30 11.46 -14.98
N GLU A 61 9.28 10.74 -14.43
CA GLU A 61 9.92 9.59 -15.07
C GLU A 61 9.11 8.35 -14.73
N LEU A 62 8.15 8.01 -15.59
CA LEU A 62 7.29 6.85 -15.39
C LEU A 62 7.93 5.58 -15.95
N GLU A 63 7.99 4.55 -15.12
CA GLU A 63 8.29 3.19 -15.51
C GLU A 63 6.99 2.39 -15.64
N HIS A 64 6.96 1.50 -16.64
CA HIS A 64 5.87 0.56 -16.80
C HIS A 64 6.18 -0.71 -16.00
N ILE A 65 5.38 -0.97 -14.98
CA ILE A 65 5.56 -2.11 -14.08
C ILE A 65 4.59 -3.20 -14.49
N TYR A 66 5.16 -4.33 -14.93
CA TYR A 66 4.42 -5.51 -15.31
C TYR A 66 4.83 -6.73 -14.49
N ARG A 67 3.84 -7.48 -14.00
CA ARG A 67 4.05 -8.77 -13.34
C ARG A 67 2.93 -9.73 -13.71
N GLU A 68 3.30 -10.94 -14.10
CA GLU A 68 2.34 -12.03 -14.31
C GLU A 68 2.17 -12.87 -13.04
N PRO A 69 0.96 -13.41 -12.82
CA PRO A 69 0.73 -14.45 -11.82
C PRO A 69 1.55 -15.70 -12.14
N SER A 70 1.95 -16.43 -11.11
CA SER A 70 2.77 -17.66 -11.24
C SER A 70 2.00 -18.88 -11.78
N LYS A 71 0.81 -18.71 -12.35
CA LYS A 71 -0.05 -19.83 -12.79
C LYS A 71 0.09 -20.07 -14.29
N THR A 72 0.26 -21.34 -14.66
CA THR A 72 0.05 -21.86 -16.01
C THR A 72 -1.45 -22.04 -16.26
N GLY A 73 -2.05 -21.22 -17.12
CA GLY A 73 -3.47 -21.32 -17.53
C GLY A 73 -4.11 -19.96 -17.82
N GLU A 74 -5.24 -19.94 -18.55
CA GLU A 74 -5.99 -18.71 -18.80
C GLU A 74 -6.53 -18.10 -17.50
N ILE A 75 -6.21 -16.82 -17.27
CA ILE A 75 -6.61 -16.08 -16.07
C ILE A 75 -7.74 -15.12 -16.45
N SER A 76 -8.91 -15.28 -15.82
CA SER A 76 -10.03 -14.35 -16.01
C SER A 76 -9.65 -12.92 -15.64
N GLU A 77 -10.24 -11.91 -16.29
CA GLU A 77 -9.94 -10.50 -15.99
C GLU A 77 -10.17 -10.15 -14.50
N LYS A 78 -11.21 -10.72 -13.87
CA LYS A 78 -11.45 -10.56 -12.43
C LYS A 78 -10.33 -11.16 -11.57
N ALA A 79 -9.72 -12.27 -12.01
CA ALA A 79 -8.60 -12.89 -11.29
C ALA A 79 -7.29 -12.11 -11.45
N LYS A 80 -7.12 -11.31 -12.52
CA LYS A 80 -5.96 -10.41 -12.71
C LYS A 80 -5.91 -9.34 -11.61
N ILE A 81 -7.03 -8.75 -11.22
CA ILE A 81 -7.08 -7.74 -10.14
C ILE A 81 -6.68 -8.34 -8.77
N GLY A 82 -6.74 -9.67 -8.61
CA GLY A 82 -6.57 -10.32 -7.31
C GLY A 82 -5.36 -11.23 -7.10
N GLN A 83 -4.69 -11.71 -8.15
CA GLN A 83 -3.70 -12.79 -8.05
C GLN A 83 -2.26 -12.36 -8.41
N GLY A 84 -1.83 -11.20 -7.93
CA GLY A 84 -0.44 -10.75 -8.08
C GLY A 84 -0.06 -10.33 -9.50
N TYR A 85 -1.03 -10.25 -10.42
CA TYR A 85 -0.86 -9.53 -11.68
C TYR A 85 -0.72 -8.04 -11.38
N ARG A 86 0.16 -7.38 -12.11
CA ARG A 86 0.39 -5.94 -12.03
C ARG A 86 0.60 -5.40 -13.42
N ASN A 87 -0.05 -4.29 -13.74
CA ASN A 87 0.12 -3.60 -15.00
C ASN A 87 -0.23 -2.12 -14.80
N TYR A 88 0.75 -1.35 -14.35
CA TYR A 88 0.56 0.05 -14.02
C TYR A 88 1.83 0.86 -14.29
N LYS A 89 1.66 2.17 -14.42
CA LYS A 89 2.78 3.12 -14.47
C LYS A 89 3.03 3.71 -13.09
N SER A 90 4.29 3.82 -12.71
CA SER A 90 4.71 4.51 -11.49
C SER A 90 6.06 5.17 -11.70
N GLY A 91 6.35 6.21 -10.94
CA GLY A 91 7.60 6.93 -11.12
C GLY A 91 7.75 8.11 -10.19
N PHE A 92 8.85 8.83 -10.35
CA PHE A 92 9.16 10.00 -9.54
C PHE A 92 9.24 11.26 -10.41
N CYS A 93 8.84 12.38 -9.82
CA CYS A 93 9.01 13.68 -10.42
C CYS A 93 10.50 14.06 -10.40
N LYS A 94 11.10 14.34 -11.56
CA LYS A 94 12.50 14.79 -11.67
C LYS A 94 12.81 16.07 -10.89
N LYS A 95 11.79 16.92 -10.71
CA LYS A 95 11.93 18.28 -10.18
C LYS A 95 11.83 18.34 -8.65
N CYS A 96 10.91 17.57 -8.06
CA CYS A 96 10.59 17.68 -6.64
C CYS A 96 10.57 16.34 -5.89
N GLY A 97 10.83 15.22 -6.57
CA GLY A 97 10.85 13.89 -5.94
C GLY A 97 9.48 13.36 -5.52
N ALA A 98 8.37 14.03 -5.87
CA ALA A 98 7.02 13.50 -5.68
C ALA A 98 6.90 12.13 -6.36
N TRP A 99 6.22 11.19 -5.70
CA TRP A 99 5.99 9.86 -6.26
C TRP A 99 4.60 9.78 -6.89
N TYR A 100 4.52 9.26 -8.10
CA TYR A 100 3.26 8.94 -8.78
C TYR A 100 3.01 7.44 -8.72
N GLY A 101 1.90 7.03 -8.10
CA GLY A 101 1.54 5.63 -7.95
C GLY A 101 0.37 5.37 -7.01
N GLN A 102 0.10 4.09 -6.75
CA GLN A 102 -1.04 3.63 -5.95
C GLN A 102 -0.60 3.28 -4.52
N LEU A 103 -1.40 3.67 -3.53
CA LEU A 103 -1.18 3.25 -2.13
C LEU A 103 -1.07 1.72 -2.03
N GLY A 104 -0.02 1.22 -1.39
CA GLY A 104 0.28 -0.21 -1.29
C GLY A 104 1.20 -0.74 -2.38
N LEU A 105 1.54 0.05 -3.39
CA LEU A 105 2.50 -0.30 -4.45
C LEU A 105 3.75 0.59 -4.43
N GLU A 106 4.03 1.21 -3.29
CA GLU A 106 5.22 2.03 -3.08
C GLU A 106 6.50 1.22 -3.31
N PRO A 107 7.54 1.86 -3.87
CA PRO A 107 8.86 1.28 -4.05
C PRO A 107 9.43 0.64 -2.78
N THR A 108 9.24 1.27 -1.62
CA THR A 108 9.75 0.77 -0.34
C THR A 108 8.66 0.63 0.70
N LEU A 109 8.82 -0.33 1.61
CA LEU A 109 7.98 -0.45 2.81
C LEU A 109 8.00 0.85 3.61
N LYS A 110 9.14 1.55 3.69
CA LYS A 110 9.24 2.83 4.39
C LYS A 110 8.27 3.87 3.79
N MET A 111 8.30 4.04 2.47
CA MET A 111 7.40 4.98 1.78
C MET A 111 5.93 4.63 2.01
N TYR A 112 5.57 3.35 1.90
CA TYR A 112 4.21 2.89 2.20
C TYR A 112 3.77 3.28 3.61
N ILE A 113 4.62 3.05 4.61
CA ILE A 113 4.32 3.46 5.99
C ILE A 113 4.22 4.98 6.11
N GLU A 114 5.08 5.78 5.46
CA GLU A 114 4.94 7.24 5.49
C GLU A 114 3.64 7.73 4.83
N HIS A 115 3.18 7.11 3.75
CA HIS A 115 1.91 7.45 3.11
C HIS A 115 0.72 7.08 3.99
N LEU A 116 0.74 5.91 4.63
CA LEU A 116 -0.27 5.56 5.62
C LEU A 116 -0.25 6.50 6.83
N LEU A 117 0.92 7.02 7.22
CA LEU A 117 1.01 8.03 8.29
C LEU A 117 0.35 9.36 7.89
N GLN A 118 0.35 9.74 6.60
CA GLN A 118 -0.41 10.92 6.16
C GLN A 118 -1.92 10.71 6.33
N ILE A 119 -2.42 9.51 5.99
CA ILE A 119 -3.84 9.17 6.13
C ILE A 119 -4.24 9.05 7.59
N THR A 120 -3.47 8.31 8.39
CA THR A 120 -3.77 8.10 9.81
C THR A 120 -3.70 9.37 10.64
N ALA A 121 -2.91 10.37 10.22
CA ALA A 121 -2.94 11.70 10.84
C ALA A 121 -4.31 12.39 10.63
N GLU A 122 -4.85 12.36 9.40
CA GLU A 122 -6.17 12.89 9.11
C GLU A 122 -7.28 12.09 9.78
N LEU A 123 -7.18 10.75 9.79
CA LEU A 123 -8.11 9.89 10.53
C LEU A 123 -8.12 10.24 12.02
N LYS A 124 -6.95 10.52 12.62
CA LYS A 124 -6.88 10.95 14.02
C LYS A 124 -7.54 12.30 14.24
N ARG A 125 -7.30 13.27 13.34
CA ARG A 125 -7.87 14.63 13.43
C ARG A 125 -9.40 14.61 13.43
N ILE A 126 -10.00 13.80 12.55
CA ILE A 126 -11.46 13.76 12.42
C ILE A 126 -12.14 12.89 13.49
N LEU A 127 -11.39 12.03 14.17
CA LEU A 127 -11.93 11.16 15.22
C LEU A 127 -12.15 11.96 16.49
N LYS A 128 -13.31 11.81 17.13
CA LYS A 128 -13.58 12.40 18.44
C LYS A 128 -12.59 11.90 19.49
N PRO A 129 -12.36 12.63 20.60
CA PRO A 129 -11.53 12.16 21.71
C PRO A 129 -12.00 10.82 22.31
N THR A 130 -13.30 10.53 22.23
CA THR A 130 -13.92 9.26 22.66
C THR A 130 -14.01 8.21 21.56
N GLY A 131 -13.59 8.55 20.34
CA GLY A 131 -13.76 7.70 19.17
C GLY A 131 -12.78 6.52 19.14
N VAL A 132 -13.11 5.53 18.32
CA VAL A 132 -12.33 4.29 18.16
C VAL A 132 -12.06 4.00 16.68
N MET A 133 -10.92 3.37 16.41
CA MET A 133 -10.59 2.87 15.07
C MET A 133 -10.30 1.38 15.12
N PHE A 134 -10.97 0.63 14.24
CA PHE A 134 -10.67 -0.76 13.91
C PHE A 134 -9.89 -0.79 12.59
N TRP A 135 -8.70 -1.37 12.63
CA TRP A 135 -7.76 -1.41 11.51
C TRP A 135 -7.36 -2.85 11.21
N ASN A 136 -7.91 -3.44 10.14
CA ASN A 136 -7.56 -4.80 9.72
C ASN A 136 -6.38 -4.80 8.75
N HIS A 137 -5.23 -5.35 9.17
CA HIS A 137 -4.00 -5.29 8.39
C HIS A 137 -3.15 -6.53 8.54
N GLY A 138 -3.34 -7.47 7.62
CA GLY A 138 -2.47 -8.63 7.47
C GLY A 138 -1.04 -8.27 7.08
N ASP A 139 -0.09 -9.13 7.46
CA ASP A 139 1.31 -8.95 7.08
C ASP A 139 1.66 -9.69 5.78
N SER A 140 2.83 -9.37 5.25
CA SER A 140 3.29 -9.80 3.95
C SER A 140 4.75 -10.21 4.04
N TYR A 141 5.11 -11.35 3.43
CA TYR A 141 6.49 -11.83 3.41
C TYR A 141 7.33 -11.05 2.42
N PHE A 142 8.50 -10.56 2.81
CA PHE A 142 9.40 -9.90 1.88
C PHE A 142 9.93 -10.87 0.81
N ASN A 143 10.02 -10.35 -0.41
CA ASN A 143 10.68 -10.97 -1.56
C ASN A 143 11.12 -9.81 -2.46
N ASP A 144 12.29 -9.90 -3.07
CA ASP A 144 12.89 -8.89 -3.96
C ASP A 144 11.93 -8.42 -5.08
N SER A 145 10.91 -9.23 -5.39
CA SER A 145 9.87 -8.92 -6.35
C SER A 145 8.67 -8.09 -5.86
N ARG A 146 8.56 -7.76 -4.57
CA ARG A 146 7.39 -7.03 -4.03
C ARG A 146 7.53 -5.53 -4.12
N GLY A 147 8.74 -4.98 -4.01
CA GLY A 147 9.05 -3.55 -4.01
C GLY A 147 8.95 -2.84 -5.35
N GLY A 148 8.26 -3.43 -6.34
CA GLY A 148 7.90 -2.72 -7.57
C GLY A 148 9.08 -2.09 -8.29
N ILE A 149 10.18 -2.82 -8.44
CA ILE A 149 11.15 -2.74 -9.54
C ILE A 149 11.92 -4.05 -9.45
N ARG A 150 11.65 -4.99 -10.37
CA ARG A 150 12.62 -6.05 -10.64
C ARG A 150 13.63 -5.47 -11.63
N PRO A 151 14.94 -5.69 -11.45
CA PRO A 151 15.86 -5.57 -12.55
C PRO A 151 15.34 -6.47 -13.67
N THR A 152 15.20 -5.93 -14.86
CA THR A 152 15.04 -6.76 -16.05
C THR A 152 16.40 -7.37 -16.37
N GLY A 153 16.63 -8.59 -15.87
CA GLY A 153 17.80 -9.47 -16.10
C GLY A 153 18.14 -10.22 -14.81
N GLU A 154 18.26 -11.55 -14.72
CA GLU A 154 18.72 -12.57 -15.67
C GLU A 154 17.63 -13.65 -15.88
N ASN A 155 17.58 -14.29 -17.06
CA ASN A 155 16.56 -15.25 -17.57
C ASN A 155 15.40 -14.71 -18.44
N SER A 156 15.57 -13.58 -19.11
CA SER A 156 14.80 -13.31 -20.34
C SER A 156 15.77 -13.07 -21.48
N CYS A 157 15.98 -14.11 -22.28
CA CYS A 157 16.80 -14.11 -23.48
C CYS A 157 16.15 -13.22 -24.55
N VAL A 158 16.47 -11.93 -24.61
CA VAL A 158 16.39 -11.15 -25.86
C VAL A 158 17.53 -10.13 -25.86
N LYS A 159 18.54 -10.37 -26.72
CA LYS A 159 19.52 -9.34 -27.11
C LYS A 159 18.81 -8.32 -27.98
N GLN A 160 18.83 -7.05 -27.61
CA GLN A 160 18.78 -5.99 -28.61
C GLN A 160 19.59 -4.76 -28.15
N GLU A 161 20.23 -4.17 -29.14
CA GLU A 161 21.37 -3.28 -29.06
C GLU A 161 21.06 -1.95 -28.37
N GLY A 162 21.98 -1.52 -27.50
CA GLY A 162 22.17 -0.12 -27.15
C GLY A 162 21.05 0.53 -26.34
N ARG A 163 20.96 0.25 -25.04
CA ARG A 163 20.39 1.17 -24.03
C ARG A 163 20.85 0.77 -22.62
N TYR A 164 21.54 1.69 -21.94
CA TYR A 164 21.91 1.55 -20.54
C TYR A 164 20.65 1.33 -19.68
N LYS A 165 20.60 0.22 -18.93
CA LYS A 165 19.61 0.01 -17.86
C LYS A 165 20.23 0.41 -16.52
N GLY A 166 20.09 1.68 -16.16
CA GLY A 166 20.24 2.10 -14.77
C GLY A 166 19.10 1.48 -13.96
N SER A 167 19.40 0.44 -13.19
CA SER A 167 18.42 -0.16 -12.28
C SER A 167 18.42 0.63 -10.98
N VAL A 168 17.26 1.20 -10.60
CA VAL A 168 17.08 1.73 -9.25
C VAL A 168 17.13 0.52 -8.30
N LYS A 169 18.27 0.35 -7.62
CA LYS A 169 18.45 -0.66 -6.58
C LYS A 169 17.61 -0.22 -5.38
N ILE A 170 16.34 -0.65 -5.33
CA ILE A 170 15.49 -0.40 -4.17
C ILE A 170 16.03 -1.21 -2.99
N LEU A 171 16.86 -0.56 -2.19
CA LEU A 171 17.50 -1.06 -0.98
C LEU A 171 16.50 -1.15 0.18
N SER A 172 15.49 -2.02 0.09
CA SER A 172 14.90 -2.53 1.34
C SER A 172 15.83 -3.61 1.88
N LYS A 173 16.57 -3.33 2.96
CA LYS A 173 17.39 -4.31 3.70
C LYS A 173 16.52 -5.30 4.48
N LEU A 174 15.42 -5.77 3.89
CA LEU A 174 14.54 -6.77 4.48
C LEU A 174 15.03 -8.16 4.08
N GLN A 175 15.03 -9.09 5.03
CA GLN A 175 15.43 -10.46 4.77
C GLN A 175 14.38 -11.14 3.88
N PRO A 176 14.75 -11.72 2.71
CA PRO A 176 13.83 -12.51 1.91
C PRO A 176 13.18 -13.62 2.73
N LYS A 177 11.90 -13.89 2.45
CA LYS A 177 11.05 -14.86 3.19
C LYS A 177 10.74 -14.49 4.64
N CYS A 178 11.20 -13.35 5.15
CA CYS A 178 10.79 -12.84 6.46
C CYS A 178 9.48 -12.04 6.35
N LEU A 179 8.69 -12.04 7.42
CA LEU A 179 7.55 -11.14 7.55
C LEU A 179 8.03 -9.68 7.56
N CYS A 180 7.37 -8.82 6.77
CA CYS A 180 7.70 -7.40 6.69
C CYS A 180 7.37 -6.67 7.98
N LEU A 181 6.45 -7.22 8.77
CA LEU A 181 5.82 -6.62 9.94
C LEU A 181 5.23 -5.25 9.59
N GLN A 182 4.58 -5.14 8.42
CA GLN A 182 4.07 -3.86 7.92
C GLN A 182 3.05 -3.24 8.88
N ASN A 183 2.18 -4.07 9.46
CA ASN A 183 1.16 -3.71 10.42
C ASN A 183 1.80 -3.25 11.74
N TYR A 184 2.72 -4.03 12.32
CA TYR A 184 3.39 -3.66 13.57
C TYR A 184 4.29 -2.42 13.42
N ARG A 185 4.95 -2.26 12.27
CA ARG A 185 5.73 -1.03 11.97
C ARG A 185 4.82 0.18 11.90
N LEU A 186 3.64 0.05 11.30
CA LEU A 186 2.67 1.13 11.29
C LEU A 186 2.20 1.47 12.71
N ILE A 187 1.80 0.45 13.48
CA ILE A 187 1.33 0.60 14.88
C ILE A 187 2.35 1.38 15.72
N LEU A 188 3.61 0.96 15.73
CA LEU A 188 4.66 1.64 16.49
C LEU A 188 4.76 3.11 16.08
N ARG A 189 4.70 3.39 14.78
CA ARG A 189 4.85 4.75 14.25
C ARG A 189 3.63 5.63 14.53
N MET A 190 2.43 5.06 14.53
CA MET A 190 1.20 5.73 14.95
C MET A 190 1.26 6.09 16.44
N ILE A 191 1.77 5.20 17.29
CA ILE A 191 1.95 5.48 18.72
C ILE A 191 3.00 6.58 18.90
N ASP A 192 4.21 6.36 18.40
CA ASP A 192 5.37 7.22 18.68
C ASP A 192 5.23 8.62 18.05
N LYS A 193 4.70 8.72 16.82
CA LYS A 193 4.65 9.99 16.08
C LYS A 193 3.33 10.72 16.17
N GLN A 194 2.22 10.01 16.33
CA GLN A 194 0.89 10.60 16.30
C GLN A 194 0.17 10.46 17.64
N GLY A 195 0.71 9.73 18.63
CA GLY A 195 0.10 9.56 19.94
C GLY A 195 -1.16 8.69 19.92
N TRP A 196 -1.27 7.74 18.99
CA TRP A 196 -2.34 6.75 19.05
C TRP A 196 -2.15 5.81 20.25
N ILE A 197 -3.25 5.20 20.70
CA ILE A 197 -3.23 4.19 21.76
C ILE A 197 -3.70 2.86 21.16
N LEU A 198 -2.84 1.84 21.20
CA LEU A 198 -3.24 0.48 20.84
C LEU A 198 -3.96 -0.15 22.03
N ARG A 199 -5.27 -0.34 21.92
CA ARG A 199 -6.08 -0.98 22.98
C ARG A 199 -5.96 -2.49 22.95
N ASN A 200 -6.11 -3.09 21.78
CA ASN A 200 -6.14 -4.53 21.60
C ASN A 200 -5.57 -4.91 20.24
N ILE A 201 -5.10 -6.15 20.14
CA ILE A 201 -4.92 -6.87 18.88
C ILE A 201 -6.01 -7.93 18.85
N ILE A 202 -6.90 -7.86 17.85
CA ILE A 202 -8.03 -8.76 17.72
C ILE A 202 -7.72 -9.73 16.59
N ILE A 203 -7.73 -11.03 16.88
CA ILE A 203 -7.37 -12.05 15.89
C ILE A 203 -8.62 -12.48 15.13
N TRP A 204 -8.71 -12.12 13.85
CA TRP A 204 -9.65 -12.73 12.94
C TRP A 204 -9.11 -14.07 12.44
N TYR A 205 -9.53 -15.14 13.08
CA TYR A 205 -9.25 -16.51 12.64
C TYR A 205 -10.08 -16.89 11.40
N LYS A 206 -9.41 -17.49 10.41
CA LYS A 206 -10.00 -17.90 9.14
C LYS A 206 -10.04 -19.44 9.06
N PRO A 207 -11.16 -20.09 9.45
CA PRO A 207 -11.25 -21.55 9.45
C PRO A 207 -11.08 -22.14 8.04
N ASN A 208 -11.59 -21.45 7.02
CA ASN A 208 -11.49 -21.83 5.60
C ASN A 208 -10.38 -21.04 4.88
N HIS A 209 -9.20 -20.95 5.47
CA HIS A 209 -8.08 -20.24 4.87
C HIS A 209 -7.50 -21.03 3.67
N MET A 210 -6.90 -20.30 2.72
CA MET A 210 -6.18 -20.94 1.62
C MET A 210 -4.93 -21.66 2.14
N PRO A 211 -4.74 -22.96 1.88
CA PRO A 211 -3.55 -23.68 2.31
C PRO A 211 -2.30 -23.13 1.62
N SER A 212 -1.17 -23.10 2.33
CA SER A 212 0.12 -22.73 1.76
C SER A 212 0.83 -23.97 1.22
N SER A 213 1.26 -23.95 -0.05
CA SER A 213 2.12 -24.99 -0.64
C SER A 213 3.60 -24.85 -0.26
N VAL A 214 3.94 -23.84 0.52
CA VAL A 214 5.31 -23.52 0.93
C VAL A 214 5.72 -24.41 2.11
N LYS A 215 6.92 -25.00 2.04
CA LYS A 215 7.40 -26.01 3.02
C LYS A 215 8.20 -25.45 4.20
N ASP A 216 8.58 -24.18 4.16
CA ASP A 216 9.49 -23.55 5.14
C ASP A 216 8.78 -22.58 6.10
N ARG A 217 7.44 -22.58 6.14
CA ARG A 217 6.62 -21.75 7.03
C ARG A 217 5.21 -22.28 7.18
N PHE A 218 4.53 -21.86 8.25
CA PHE A 218 3.13 -22.18 8.46
C PHE A 218 2.19 -21.44 7.51
N THR A 219 1.04 -22.04 7.27
CA THR A 219 -0.05 -21.40 6.54
C THR A 219 -0.56 -20.18 7.30
N ASN A 220 -0.76 -19.07 6.58
CA ASN A 220 -1.40 -17.91 7.19
C ASN A 220 -2.91 -18.16 7.31
N ALA A 221 -3.38 -18.31 8.55
CA ALA A 221 -4.77 -18.64 8.89
C ALA A 221 -5.48 -17.52 9.69
N TYR A 222 -4.89 -16.33 9.80
CA TYR A 222 -5.49 -15.22 10.53
C TYR A 222 -5.13 -13.85 9.94
N GLU A 223 -5.89 -12.83 10.32
CA GLU A 223 -5.51 -11.41 10.18
C GLU A 223 -5.72 -10.68 11.52
N PRO A 224 -4.77 -9.81 11.93
CA PRO A 224 -4.90 -8.96 13.11
C PRO A 224 -5.45 -7.57 12.82
#